data_AF-A0A1G4AFN6-F1
#
_entry.id   AF-A0A1G4AFN6-F1
#
_cell.length_a   1.000
_cell.length_b   1.000
_cell.length_c   1.000
_cell.angle_alpha   90.00
_cell.angle_beta   90.00
_cell.angle_gamma   90.00
#
_symmetry.space_group_name_H-M   'P 1'
#
loop_
_entity.id
_entity.type
_entity.pdbx_description
1 polymer ?
#
loop_
_entity_poly.entity_id
_entity_poly.type
_entity_poly.pdbx_seq_one_letter_code
_entity_poly.pdbx_strand_id
1 'polypeptide(L)'
;METMFRALHGLIKDPLRPNGGVKTDNSILLIYPPDKELDFREYLLDTFVPAIEAQRIAFRLLDLTGFLFAEMNDATVASLQEDEFDDFRWMQQGLSKRAEAALHARLEEVAREVPGGNVIVYATVALFPLVRYGEVLRGLRDVEARIILAFPGEERGGKLHFMNQPDGGNYLAVKLFSR
;
A
#
# COMPACT_ATOMS: atom_id res chain seq x y z
N MET A 1 -6.07 -6.94 16.28
CA MET A 1 -5.13 -7.49 15.27
C MET A 1 -5.58 -8.82 14.68
N GLU A 2 -5.69 -9.90 15.44
CA GLU A 2 -6.08 -11.24 14.94
C GLU A 2 -7.38 -11.24 14.11
N THR A 3 -8.42 -10.54 14.57
CA THR A 3 -9.72 -10.44 13.88
C THR A 3 -9.60 -9.86 12.47
N MET A 4 -8.72 -8.87 12.28
CA MET A 4 -8.47 -8.23 10.98
C MET A 4 -7.82 -9.21 10.01
N PHE A 5 -6.79 -9.91 10.45
CA PHE A 5 -6.11 -10.92 9.63
C PHE A 5 -6.99 -12.14 9.35
N ARG A 6 -7.88 -12.51 10.27
CA ARG A 6 -8.89 -13.55 10.02
C ARG A 6 -9.88 -13.13 8.93
N ALA A 7 -10.33 -11.87 8.95
CA ALA A 7 -11.18 -11.33 7.91
C ALA A 7 -10.44 -11.27 6.56
N LEU A 8 -9.18 -10.82 6.57
CA LEU A 8 -8.33 -10.79 5.38
C LEU A 8 -8.17 -12.19 4.78
N HIS A 9 -7.84 -13.19 5.61
CA HIS A 9 -7.71 -14.60 5.19
C HIS A 9 -8.96 -15.07 4.42
N GLY A 10 -10.15 -14.78 4.97
CA GLY A 10 -11.42 -15.12 4.35
C GLY A 10 -11.65 -14.49 2.97
N LEU A 11 -11.08 -13.30 2.71
CA LEU A 11 -11.18 -12.59 1.44
C LEU A 11 -10.17 -13.06 0.40
N ILE A 12 -8.98 -13.49 0.83
CA ILE A 12 -7.86 -13.80 -0.08
C ILE A 12 -7.72 -15.29 -0.41
N LYS A 13 -8.46 -16.15 0.29
CA LYS A 13 -8.48 -17.60 0.04
C LYS A 13 -8.89 -17.94 -1.39
N ASP A 14 -9.77 -17.13 -1.97
CA ASP A 14 -10.27 -17.30 -3.33
C ASP A 14 -9.53 -16.34 -4.27
N PRO A 15 -9.05 -16.83 -5.42
CA PRO A 15 -8.34 -15.99 -6.39
C PRO A 15 -9.27 -14.92 -6.95
N LEU A 16 -8.68 -13.80 -7.33
CA LEU A 16 -9.39 -12.70 -7.98
C LEU A 16 -9.94 -13.19 -9.32
N ARG A 17 -11.24 -12.97 -9.58
CA ARG A 17 -11.86 -13.37 -10.84
C ARG A 17 -11.59 -12.28 -11.89
N PRO A 18 -10.98 -12.60 -13.06
CA PRO A 18 -10.58 -11.60 -14.05
C PRO A 18 -11.73 -10.72 -14.60
N ASN A 19 -12.99 -11.14 -14.42
CA ASN A 19 -14.19 -10.43 -14.91
C ASN A 19 -15.35 -10.44 -13.90
N GLY A 20 -15.07 -10.67 -12.61
CA GLY A 20 -16.11 -10.81 -11.59
C GLY A 20 -15.91 -9.85 -10.43
N GLY A 21 -16.84 -8.89 -10.26
CA GLY A 21 -16.90 -8.00 -9.10
C GLY A 21 -17.02 -6.52 -9.45
N VAL A 22 -17.26 -5.69 -8.44
CA VAL A 22 -17.13 -4.22 -8.57
C VAL A 22 -15.64 -3.91 -8.45
N LYS A 23 -15.08 -3.02 -9.29
CA LYS A 23 -13.62 -2.69 -9.29
C LYS A 23 -13.04 -2.28 -7.92
N THR A 24 -13.89 -1.95 -6.95
CA THR A 24 -13.55 -1.72 -5.53
C THR A 24 -13.02 -2.95 -4.79
N ASP A 25 -13.28 -4.15 -5.30
CA ASP A 25 -12.96 -5.41 -4.62
C ASP A 25 -11.49 -5.84 -4.81
N ASN A 26 -10.77 -5.14 -5.69
CA ASN A 26 -9.37 -5.40 -6.02
C ASN A 26 -8.39 -4.76 -5.03
N SER A 27 -8.87 -3.92 -4.11
CA SER A 27 -8.04 -3.28 -3.09
C SER A 27 -8.58 -3.51 -1.69
N ILE A 28 -7.70 -3.78 -0.73
CA ILE A 28 -8.03 -3.94 0.68
C ILE A 28 -7.12 -3.01 1.48
N LEU A 29 -7.71 -2.20 2.37
CA LEU A 29 -6.98 -1.42 3.36
C LEU A 29 -7.05 -2.10 4.72
N LEU A 30 -5.89 -2.38 5.30
CA LEU A 30 -5.74 -2.88 6.65
C LEU A 30 -5.49 -1.70 7.58
N ILE A 31 -6.55 -1.20 8.21
CA ILE A 31 -6.52 0.00 9.03
C ILE A 31 -6.24 -0.38 10.48
N TYR A 32 -5.19 0.17 11.05
CA TYR A 32 -4.80 -0.04 12.44
C TYR A 32 -4.15 1.22 13.03
N PRO A 33 -4.18 1.42 14.36
CA PRO A 33 -3.56 2.58 14.99
C PRO A 33 -2.06 2.72 14.66
N PRO A 34 -1.53 3.93 14.38
CA PRO A 34 -0.11 4.12 14.04
C PRO A 34 0.89 3.57 15.06
N ASP A 35 0.56 3.60 16.35
CA ASP A 35 1.38 3.04 17.44
C ASP A 35 1.48 1.51 17.40
N LYS A 36 0.67 0.86 16.55
CA LYS A 36 0.65 -0.59 16.33
C LYS A 36 1.42 -1.03 15.08
N GLU A 37 2.16 -0.15 14.42
CA GLU A 37 2.94 -0.49 13.22
C GLU A 37 3.90 -1.68 13.43
N LEU A 38 4.64 -1.70 14.53
CA LEU A 38 5.58 -2.79 14.81
C LEU A 38 4.84 -4.11 15.07
N ASP A 39 3.86 -4.10 15.99
CA ASP A 39 2.98 -5.24 16.26
C ASP A 39 2.32 -5.78 14.98
N PHE A 40 1.94 -4.88 14.05
CA PHE A 40 1.35 -5.24 12.76
C PHE A 40 2.34 -5.96 11.86
N ARG A 41 3.56 -5.43 11.72
CA ARG A 41 4.60 -6.03 10.87
C ARG A 41 5.02 -7.40 11.40
N GLU A 42 5.24 -7.51 12.70
CA GLU A 42 5.57 -8.78 13.36
C GLU A 42 4.48 -9.81 13.11
N TYR A 43 3.21 -9.47 13.38
CA TYR A 43 2.12 -10.40 13.14
C TYR A 43 1.97 -10.79 11.66
N LEU A 44 2.09 -9.82 10.75
CA LEU A 44 2.03 -10.07 9.31
C LEU A 44 3.09 -11.10 8.88
N LEU A 45 4.34 -10.86 9.25
CA LEU A 45 5.48 -11.64 8.77
C LEU A 45 5.64 -12.97 9.51
N ASP A 46 5.44 -12.98 10.82
CA ASP A 46 5.75 -14.16 11.65
C ASP A 46 4.55 -15.10 11.79
N THR A 47 3.33 -14.60 11.59
CA THR A 47 2.10 -15.38 11.77
C THR A 47 1.28 -15.51 10.50
N PHE A 48 0.92 -14.39 9.86
CA PHE A 48 -0.03 -14.41 8.75
C PHE A 48 0.58 -14.99 7.46
N VAL A 49 1.77 -14.52 7.06
CA VAL A 49 2.47 -14.99 5.85
C VAL A 49 2.71 -16.50 5.88
N PRO A 50 3.29 -17.09 6.95
CA PRO A 50 3.45 -18.55 7.04
C PRO A 50 2.12 -19.31 6.92
N ALA A 51 1.03 -18.77 7.48
CA ALA A 51 -0.28 -19.40 7.43
C ALA A 51 -0.88 -19.44 6.02
N ILE A 52 -0.69 -18.38 5.21
CA ILE A 52 -1.20 -18.33 3.83
C ILE A 52 -0.29 -19.12 2.87
N GLU A 53 1.02 -19.17 3.14
CA GLU A 53 1.98 -20.02 2.43
C GLU A 53 1.63 -21.51 2.59
N ALA A 54 1.36 -21.96 3.82
CA ALA A 54 0.99 -23.34 4.10
C ALA A 54 -0.29 -23.77 3.36
N GLN A 55 -1.18 -22.82 3.07
CA GLN A 55 -2.42 -23.03 2.32
C GLN A 55 -2.27 -22.84 0.80
N ARG A 56 -1.06 -22.52 0.33
CA ARG A 56 -0.74 -22.28 -1.09
C ARG A 56 -1.57 -21.16 -1.71
N ILE A 57 -1.93 -20.15 -0.92
CA ILE A 57 -2.57 -18.93 -1.43
C ILE A 57 -1.50 -18.16 -2.21
N ALA A 58 -1.80 -17.72 -3.43
CA ALA A 58 -0.85 -16.98 -4.26
C ALA A 58 -0.68 -15.54 -3.75
N PHE A 59 0.54 -15.15 -3.40
CA PHE A 59 0.85 -13.78 -2.99
C PHE A 59 2.28 -13.33 -3.33
N ARG A 60 2.49 -12.02 -3.23
CA ARG A 60 3.78 -11.35 -3.17
C ARG A 60 3.79 -10.34 -2.03
N LEU A 61 4.94 -10.15 -1.42
CA LEU A 61 5.18 -9.09 -0.44
C LEU A 61 5.89 -7.92 -1.12
N LEU A 62 5.50 -6.70 -0.76
CA LEU A 62 6.22 -5.48 -1.09
C LEU A 62 6.55 -4.74 0.22
N ASP A 63 7.82 -4.79 0.60
CA ASP A 63 8.37 -4.01 1.71
C ASP A 63 8.76 -2.61 1.23
N LEU A 64 8.22 -1.58 1.87
CA LEU A 64 8.53 -0.20 1.53
C LEU A 64 9.67 0.42 2.38
N THR A 65 10.24 -0.32 3.34
CA THR A 65 11.28 0.20 4.27
C THR A 65 12.46 0.84 3.55
N GLY A 66 12.93 0.24 2.45
CA GLY A 66 14.06 0.74 1.65
C GLY A 66 13.67 1.39 0.32
N PHE A 67 12.37 1.62 0.09
CA PHE A 67 11.83 1.91 -1.25
C PHE A 67 12.45 3.15 -1.91
N LEU A 68 12.52 4.28 -1.18
CA LEU A 68 13.07 5.52 -1.75
C LEU A 68 14.54 5.35 -2.17
N PHE A 69 15.32 4.57 -1.43
CA PHE A 69 16.72 4.33 -1.77
C PHE A 69 16.89 3.42 -2.99
N ALA A 70 15.95 2.51 -3.22
CA ALA A 70 15.97 1.63 -4.39
C ALA A 70 15.54 2.38 -5.67
N GLU A 71 14.54 3.26 -5.57
CA GLU A 71 13.91 3.88 -6.73
C GLU A 71 14.46 5.26 -7.10
N MET A 72 15.11 5.97 -6.16
CA MET A 72 15.69 7.29 -6.41
C MET A 72 17.16 7.17 -6.83
N ASN A 73 17.40 7.15 -8.15
CA ASN A 73 18.77 7.17 -8.68
C ASN A 73 19.44 8.55 -8.56
N ASP A 74 20.76 8.59 -8.71
CA ASP A 74 21.58 9.81 -8.58
C ASP A 74 21.10 10.95 -9.49
N ALA A 75 20.65 10.63 -10.71
CA ALA A 75 20.13 11.62 -11.64
C ALA A 75 18.83 12.27 -11.14
N THR A 76 17.96 11.50 -10.50
CA THR A 76 16.73 12.00 -9.89
C THR A 76 17.03 12.90 -8.70
N VAL A 77 17.99 12.51 -7.87
CA VAL A 77 18.44 13.32 -6.73
C VAL A 77 19.03 14.65 -7.21
N ALA A 78 19.90 14.62 -8.24
CA ALA A 78 20.50 15.82 -8.80
C ALA A 78 19.43 16.80 -9.35
N SER A 79 18.45 16.29 -10.09
CA SER A 79 17.34 17.12 -10.61
C SER A 79 16.51 17.75 -9.48
N LEU A 80 16.29 17.04 -8.37
CA LEU A 80 15.55 17.58 -7.22
C LEU A 80 16.36 18.65 -6.48
N GLN A 81 17.70 18.53 -6.44
CA GLN A 81 18.57 19.52 -5.82
C GLN A 81 18.57 20.84 -6.60
N GLU A 82 18.53 20.78 -7.94
CA GLU A 82 18.38 21.97 -8.78
C GLU A 82 17.06 22.70 -8.44
N ASP A 83 15.94 21.96 -8.36
CA ASP A 83 14.64 22.51 -7.99
C ASP A 83 14.63 23.13 -6.57
N GLU A 84 15.42 22.61 -5.62
CA GLU A 84 15.47 23.12 -4.23
C GLU A 84 16.02 24.54 -4.13
N PHE A 85 17.05 24.85 -4.92
CA PHE A 85 17.63 26.20 -4.95
C PHE A 85 16.65 27.24 -5.52
N ASP A 86 15.74 26.81 -6.39
CA ASP A 86 14.77 27.67 -7.05
C ASP A 86 13.45 27.82 -6.24
N ASP A 87 12.83 26.71 -5.83
CA ASP A 87 11.63 26.69 -4.97
C ASP A 87 11.51 25.35 -4.20
N PHE A 88 11.72 25.41 -2.89
CA PHE A 88 11.58 24.26 -2.00
C PHE A 88 10.21 23.56 -2.07
N ARG A 89 9.11 24.29 -2.27
CA ARG A 89 7.77 23.68 -2.41
C ARG A 89 7.64 22.92 -3.71
N TRP A 90 8.26 23.43 -4.77
CA TRP A 90 8.29 22.76 -6.07
C TRP A 90 9.07 21.44 -5.99
N MET A 91 10.25 21.47 -5.35
CA MET A 91 11.03 20.25 -5.10
C MET A 91 10.23 19.20 -4.32
N GLN A 92 9.53 19.59 -3.24
CA GLN A 92 8.70 18.65 -2.47
C GLN A 92 7.57 18.02 -3.30
N GLN A 93 6.90 18.81 -4.13
CA GLN A 93 5.87 18.30 -5.05
C GLN A 93 6.47 17.37 -6.10
N GLY A 94 7.65 17.72 -6.62
CA GLY A 94 8.39 16.91 -7.57
C GLY A 94 8.80 15.55 -6.98
N LEU A 95 9.28 15.54 -5.74
CA LEU A 95 9.64 14.30 -5.03
C LEU A 95 8.40 13.43 -4.78
N SER A 96 7.31 14.03 -4.28
CA SER A 96 6.04 13.34 -4.03
C SER A 96 5.51 12.65 -5.30
N LYS A 97 5.41 13.38 -6.42
CA LYS A 97 4.94 12.82 -7.70
C LYS A 97 5.83 11.68 -8.21
N ARG A 98 7.15 11.81 -8.09
CA ARG A 98 8.10 10.78 -8.50
C ARG A 98 7.98 9.54 -7.62
N ALA A 99 7.85 9.70 -6.30
CA ALA A 99 7.65 8.59 -5.37
C ALA A 99 6.32 7.86 -5.64
N GLU A 100 5.23 8.58 -5.90
CA GLU A 100 3.93 8.00 -6.26
C GLU A 100 4.00 7.23 -7.58
N ALA A 101 4.64 7.79 -8.61
CA ALA A 101 4.81 7.14 -9.91
C ALA A 101 5.69 5.88 -9.81
N ALA A 102 6.80 5.94 -9.07
CA ALA A 102 7.65 4.79 -8.83
C ALA A 102 6.90 3.69 -8.09
N LEU A 103 6.11 4.04 -7.06
CA LEU A 103 5.35 3.06 -6.29
C LEU A 103 4.28 2.40 -7.14
N HIS A 104 3.60 3.17 -7.97
CA HIS A 104 2.61 2.67 -8.93
C HIS A 104 3.25 1.67 -9.90
N ALA A 105 4.35 2.03 -10.55
CA ALA A 105 5.07 1.14 -11.47
C ALA A 105 5.57 -0.15 -10.79
N ARG A 106 6.11 -0.03 -9.56
CA ARG A 106 6.58 -1.19 -8.79
C ARG A 106 5.43 -2.13 -8.41
N LEU A 107 4.27 -1.58 -8.03
CA LEU A 107 3.08 -2.38 -7.73
C LEU A 107 2.56 -3.13 -8.97
N GLU A 108 2.55 -2.49 -10.14
CA GLU A 108 2.19 -3.16 -11.40
C GLU A 108 3.17 -4.28 -11.77
N GLU A 109 4.47 -4.08 -11.55
CA GLU A 109 5.48 -5.11 -11.76
C GLU A 109 5.26 -6.32 -10.86
N VAL A 110 5.16 -6.08 -9.54
CA VAL A 110 4.96 -7.16 -8.56
C VAL A 110 3.63 -7.89 -8.81
N ALA A 111 2.57 -7.16 -9.19
CA ALA A 111 1.29 -7.76 -9.52
C ALA A 111 1.35 -8.68 -10.74
N ARG A 112 2.16 -8.35 -11.76
CA ARG A 112 2.36 -9.21 -12.94
C ARG A 112 3.01 -10.55 -12.59
N GLU A 113 3.74 -10.65 -11.48
CA GLU A 113 4.29 -11.92 -11.00
C GLU A 113 3.25 -12.85 -10.36
N VAL A 114 2.09 -12.30 -9.98
CA VAL A 114 1.02 -13.03 -9.29
C VAL A 114 -0.37 -12.71 -9.85
N PRO A 115 -0.64 -12.97 -11.16
CA PRO A 115 -1.95 -12.72 -11.75
C PRO A 115 -3.07 -13.49 -11.03
N GLY A 116 -4.16 -12.81 -10.70
CA GLY A 116 -5.28 -13.32 -9.91
C GLY A 116 -4.97 -13.53 -8.42
N GLY A 117 -3.73 -13.28 -7.98
CA GLY A 117 -3.29 -13.43 -6.60
C GLY A 117 -3.33 -12.11 -5.82
N ASN A 118 -2.46 -12.00 -4.82
CA ASN A 118 -2.47 -10.92 -3.85
C ASN A 118 -1.10 -10.23 -3.75
N VAL A 119 -1.06 -8.90 -3.72
CA VAL A 119 0.15 -8.13 -3.39
C VAL A 119 -0.07 -7.48 -2.03
N ILE A 120 0.69 -7.90 -1.03
CA ILE A 120 0.61 -7.35 0.34
C ILE A 120 1.73 -6.33 0.50
N VAL A 121 1.33 -5.08 0.68
CA VAL A 121 2.21 -3.91 0.81
C VAL A 121 2.26 -3.52 2.28
N TYR A 122 3.46 -3.43 2.84
CA TYR A 122 3.68 -3.10 4.26
C TYR A 122 4.84 -2.13 4.45
N ALA A 123 5.05 -1.67 5.69
CA ALA A 123 5.97 -0.59 6.02
C ALA A 123 5.64 0.73 5.27
N THR A 124 4.35 0.97 5.04
CA THR A 124 3.85 2.15 4.30
C THR A 124 4.21 3.48 4.95
N VAL A 125 4.49 3.46 6.26
CA VAL A 125 5.05 4.60 7.01
C VAL A 125 6.35 5.15 6.40
N ALA A 126 7.13 4.32 5.70
CA ALA A 126 8.40 4.72 5.11
C ALA A 126 8.26 5.80 4.02
N LEU A 127 7.06 5.93 3.44
CA LEU A 127 6.77 6.93 2.41
C LEU A 127 5.98 8.13 2.95
N PHE A 128 5.76 8.20 4.27
CA PHE A 128 5.15 9.37 4.89
C PHE A 128 6.15 10.55 4.93
N PRO A 129 5.75 11.80 4.62
CA PRO A 129 4.45 12.26 4.11
C PRO A 129 4.39 12.39 2.58
N LEU A 130 5.31 11.74 1.86
CA LEU A 130 5.52 11.94 0.42
C LEU A 130 4.41 11.35 -0.46
N VAL A 131 3.80 10.24 -0.03
CA VAL A 131 2.83 9.48 -0.84
C VAL A 131 1.43 9.56 -0.24
N ARG A 132 0.44 9.83 -1.09
CA ARG A 132 -0.97 9.66 -0.77
C ARG A 132 -1.50 8.36 -1.34
N TYR A 133 -1.84 7.41 -0.48
CA TYR A 133 -2.20 6.06 -0.94
C TYR A 133 -3.55 6.03 -1.67
N GLY A 134 -4.44 6.97 -1.38
CA GLY A 134 -5.68 7.13 -2.15
C GLY A 134 -5.45 7.46 -3.63
N GLU A 135 -4.36 8.14 -3.97
CA GLU A 135 -3.98 8.45 -5.37
C GLU A 135 -3.34 7.22 -6.04
N VAL A 136 -2.42 6.55 -5.34
CA VAL A 136 -1.75 5.33 -5.83
C VAL A 136 -2.78 4.25 -6.16
N LEU A 137 -3.71 3.96 -5.25
CA LEU A 137 -4.75 2.94 -5.47
C LEU A 137 -5.71 3.30 -6.60
N ARG A 138 -5.92 4.59 -6.89
CA ARG A 138 -6.73 5.01 -8.03
C ARG A 138 -6.09 4.59 -9.36
N GLY A 139 -4.77 4.60 -9.44
CA GLY A 139 -4.01 4.16 -10.61
C GLY A 139 -3.97 2.64 -10.80
N LEU A 140 -4.28 1.85 -9.78
CA LEU A 140 -4.13 0.38 -9.80
C LEU A 140 -5.44 -0.37 -10.08
N ARG A 141 -6.50 0.32 -10.50
CA ARG A 141 -7.85 -0.27 -10.68
C ARG A 141 -7.91 -1.45 -11.65
N ASP A 142 -7.06 -1.42 -12.68
CA ASP A 142 -7.06 -2.39 -13.77
C ASP A 142 -5.98 -3.46 -13.61
N VAL A 143 -5.27 -3.46 -12.48
CA VAL A 143 -4.26 -4.47 -12.16
C VAL A 143 -4.95 -5.79 -11.84
N GLU A 144 -4.50 -6.88 -12.47
CA GLU A 144 -5.03 -8.24 -12.28
C GLU A 144 -4.53 -8.89 -10.99
N ALA A 145 -4.40 -8.14 -9.90
CA ALA A 145 -4.05 -8.67 -8.59
C ALA A 145 -4.79 -7.88 -7.51
N ARG A 146 -5.03 -8.54 -6.38
CA ARG A 146 -5.61 -7.87 -5.22
C ARG A 146 -4.51 -7.14 -4.46
N ILE A 147 -4.60 -5.82 -4.36
CA ILE A 147 -3.66 -4.99 -3.60
C ILE A 147 -4.14 -4.89 -2.16
N ILE A 148 -3.32 -5.35 -1.21
CA ILE A 148 -3.60 -5.31 0.22
C ILE A 148 -2.60 -4.34 0.83
N LEU A 149 -3.09 -3.22 1.34
CA LEU A 149 -2.27 -2.12 1.83
C LEU A 149 -2.36 -2.00 3.34
N ALA A 150 -1.21 -2.10 4.02
CA ALA A 150 -1.09 -1.73 5.43
C ALA A 150 -1.33 -0.22 5.61
N PHE A 151 -2.28 0.16 6.45
CA PHE A 151 -2.72 1.55 6.62
C PHE A 151 -2.71 1.94 8.11
N PRO A 152 -1.55 2.37 8.65
CA PRO A 152 -1.43 2.94 9.99
C PRO A 152 -2.17 4.26 10.07
N GLY A 153 -3.35 4.24 10.67
CA GLY A 153 -4.30 5.33 10.62
C GLY A 153 -5.66 4.98 11.20
N GLU A 154 -6.62 5.85 10.92
CA GLU A 154 -7.99 5.71 11.41
C GLU A 154 -8.99 6.44 10.52
N GLU A 155 -10.27 6.13 10.73
CA GLU A 155 -11.38 6.84 10.10
C GLU A 155 -11.97 7.84 11.08
N ARG A 156 -11.88 9.14 10.75
CA ARG A 156 -12.46 10.24 11.53
C ARG A 156 -13.44 11.01 10.65
N GLY A 157 -14.72 11.02 11.04
CA GLY A 157 -15.76 11.77 10.34
C GLY A 157 -15.92 11.38 8.85
N GLY A 158 -15.82 10.09 8.55
CA GLY A 158 -15.94 9.56 7.17
C GLY A 158 -14.71 9.79 6.28
N LYS A 159 -13.61 10.31 6.85
CA LYS A 159 -12.33 10.50 6.14
C LYS A 159 -11.26 9.62 6.74
N LEU A 160 -10.48 8.98 5.87
CA LEU A 160 -9.32 8.21 6.31
C LEU A 160 -8.14 9.14 6.55
N HIS A 161 -7.46 8.87 7.65
CA HIS A 161 -6.28 9.59 8.07
C HIS A 161 -5.11 8.60 8.18
N PHE A 162 -4.15 8.72 7.28
CA PHE A 162 -2.90 7.98 7.33
C PHE A 162 -1.92 8.76 8.22
N MET A 163 -1.37 8.14 9.26
CA MET A 163 -0.42 8.79 10.17
C MET A 163 -0.93 10.16 10.70
N ASN A 164 -2.22 10.24 11.06
CA ASN A 164 -2.95 11.45 11.46
C ASN A 164 -3.14 12.54 10.39
N GLN A 165 -2.72 12.33 9.14
CA GLN A 165 -2.96 13.24 8.03
C GLN A 165 -4.11 12.75 7.15
N PRO A 166 -5.03 13.62 6.69
CA PRO A 166 -6.08 13.23 5.77
C PRO A 166 -5.49 12.64 4.48
N ASP A 167 -5.81 11.38 4.20
CA ASP A 167 -5.33 10.68 3.01
C ASP A 167 -6.49 10.40 2.04
N GLY A 168 -7.33 11.41 1.81
CA GLY A 168 -8.46 11.34 0.89
C GLY A 168 -9.77 10.77 1.47
N GLY A 169 -10.87 10.97 0.73
CA GLY A 169 -12.24 10.72 1.21
C GLY A 169 -12.91 9.44 0.72
N ASN A 170 -12.50 8.88 -0.42
CA ASN A 170 -13.19 7.74 -1.04
C ASN A 170 -12.18 6.70 -1.53
N TYR A 171 -11.79 5.80 -0.64
CA TYR A 171 -11.02 4.62 -1.01
C TYR A 171 -11.96 3.62 -1.70
N LEU A 172 -11.59 3.21 -2.91
CA LEU A 172 -12.22 2.08 -3.59
C LEU A 172 -11.64 0.78 -3.06
N ALA A 173 -11.76 0.55 -1.76
CA ALA A 173 -11.15 -0.58 -1.10
C ALA A 173 -12.01 -1.09 0.06
N VAL A 174 -11.91 -2.39 0.31
CA VAL A 174 -12.48 -3.01 1.51
C VAL A 174 -11.63 -2.60 2.70
N LYS A 175 -12.25 -1.95 3.69
CA LYS A 175 -11.59 -1.50 4.92
C LYS A 175 -11.71 -2.57 6.01
N LEU A 176 -10.59 -3.07 6.50
CA LEU A 176 -10.54 -4.00 7.64
C LEU A 176 -9.89 -3.31 8.82
N PHE A 177 -10.54 -3.33 9.98
CA PHE A 177 -10.07 -2.60 11.17
C PHE A 177 -9.49 -3.56 12.21
N SER A 178 -8.36 -3.20 12.80
CA SER A 178 -7.92 -3.79 14.06
C SER A 178 -8.74 -3.19 15.21
N ARG A 179 -9.78 -3.91 15.64
CA ARG A 179 -10.43 -3.67 16.94
C ARG A 179 -9.48 -3.97 18.09
#